data_AF-A0A950U5M8-F1
#
_entry.id   AF-A0A950U5M8-F1
#
_cell.length_a   1.000
_cell.length_b   1.000
_cell.length_c   1.000
_cell.angle_alpha   90.00
_cell.angle_beta   90.00
_cell.angle_gamma   90.00
#
_symmetry.space_group_name_H-M   'P 1'
#
loop_
_entity.id
_entity.type
_entity.pdbx_description
1 polymer ?
#
loop_
_entity_poly.entity_id
_entity_poly.type
_entity_poly.pdbx_seq_one_letter_code
_entity_poly.pdbx_strand_id
1 'polypeptide(L)'
;YQGRLHSGGYDNVLFPAFGALAIGVGLGLHAAAVSARSGSGRASRAIGWIAPLAVVLAVAQFATLTYDPSAQIPTAAQHRTAARMLVALRSLPGRVYLPGHPEYLERAGKTGNVQSSALEDVIRAGIRDTGKRLERELTQAVASGRWDWIVVDSAPTFSYLPRSLDRTYVAVGTLVPARHPPRPLTGTLTGPLTVWARRDPPPPGGQPATLVPLAPGAR
;
A
#
# COMPACT_ATOMS: atom_id res chain seq x y z
N TYR A 1 -8.79 10.60 -17.41
CA TYR A 1 -7.35 10.69 -17.70
C TYR A 1 -6.56 11.39 -16.58
N GLN A 2 -7.08 12.49 -15.99
CA GLN A 2 -6.40 13.23 -14.90
C GLN A 2 -6.10 12.43 -13.62
N GLY A 3 -6.90 11.41 -13.26
CA GLY A 3 -6.59 10.53 -12.12
C GLY A 3 -5.34 9.64 -12.30
N ARG A 4 -4.96 9.31 -13.55
CA ARG A 4 -3.71 8.57 -13.83
C ARG A 4 -2.49 9.47 -13.97
N LEU A 5 -2.68 10.80 -13.96
CA LEU A 5 -1.63 11.79 -14.16
C LEU A 5 -0.96 12.24 -12.86
N HIS A 6 -1.48 11.86 -11.68
CA HIS A 6 -0.78 12.12 -10.43
C HIS A 6 0.21 10.99 -10.13
N SER A 7 1.45 11.37 -9.80
CA SER A 7 2.45 10.44 -9.28
C SER A 7 1.90 9.69 -8.06
N GLY A 8 1.94 8.36 -8.10
CA GLY A 8 1.46 7.46 -7.04
C GLY A 8 0.06 6.84 -7.24
N GLY A 9 -0.63 7.12 -8.34
CA GLY A 9 -1.93 6.51 -8.64
C GLY A 9 -1.81 5.09 -9.21
N TYR A 10 -2.41 4.09 -8.55
CA TYR A 10 -2.56 2.72 -9.04
C TYR A 10 -3.98 2.47 -9.58
N ASP A 11 -4.29 1.24 -9.99
CA ASP A 11 -5.59 0.87 -10.58
C ASP A 11 -6.80 1.24 -9.70
N ASN A 12 -6.60 1.32 -8.39
CA ASN A 12 -7.61 1.73 -7.42
C ASN A 12 -8.09 3.18 -7.57
N VAL A 13 -7.35 4.05 -8.26
CA VAL A 13 -7.77 5.45 -8.50
C VAL A 13 -9.05 5.52 -9.36
N LEU A 14 -9.36 4.47 -10.12
CA LEU A 14 -10.56 4.41 -10.95
C LEU A 14 -11.81 3.95 -10.19
N PHE A 15 -11.67 3.42 -8.96
CA PHE A 15 -12.80 2.88 -8.20
C PHE A 15 -13.94 3.90 -7.98
N PRO A 16 -13.70 5.18 -7.64
CA PRO A 16 -14.77 6.15 -7.52
C PRO A 16 -15.54 6.37 -8.84
N ALA A 17 -14.85 6.36 -9.98
CA ALA A 17 -15.47 6.51 -11.28
C ALA A 17 -16.34 5.28 -11.64
N PHE A 18 -15.84 4.07 -11.37
CA PHE A 18 -16.63 2.85 -11.51
C PHE A 18 -17.84 2.85 -10.57
N GLY A 19 -17.68 3.32 -9.33
CA GLY A 19 -18.78 3.46 -8.37
C GLY A 19 -19.84 4.45 -8.84
N ALA A 20 -19.44 5.63 -9.33
CA ALA A 20 -20.35 6.62 -9.89
C ALA A 20 -21.11 6.07 -11.12
N LEU A 21 -20.42 5.36 -12.01
CA LEU A 21 -21.03 4.70 -13.16
C LEU A 21 -22.06 3.65 -12.73
N ALA A 22 -21.72 2.79 -11.77
CA ALA A 22 -22.63 1.76 -11.26
C ALA A 22 -23.90 2.36 -10.64
N ILE A 23 -23.75 3.41 -9.83
CA ILE A 23 -24.87 4.16 -9.24
C ILE A 23 -25.73 4.79 -10.34
N GLY A 24 -25.11 5.47 -11.31
CA GLY A 24 -25.81 6.12 -12.42
C GLY A 24 -26.62 5.15 -13.27
N VAL A 25 -26.05 3.98 -13.58
CA VAL A 25 -26.76 2.90 -14.29
C VAL A 25 -27.97 2.44 -13.49
N GLY A 26 -27.82 2.18 -12.18
CA GLY A 26 -28.94 1.78 -11.32
C GLY A 26 -30.08 2.79 -11.28
N LEU A 27 -29.75 4.08 -11.12
CA LEU A 27 -30.72 5.18 -11.13
C LEU A 27 -31.43 5.33 -12.48
N GLY A 28 -30.68 5.23 -13.59
CA GLY A 28 -31.22 5.31 -14.94
C GLY A 28 -32.21 4.18 -15.25
N LEU A 29 -31.87 2.95 -14.85
CA LEU A 29 -32.75 1.79 -15.01
C LEU A 29 -34.02 1.91 -14.15
N HIS A 30 -33.90 2.40 -12.92
CA HIS A 30 -35.06 2.65 -12.06
C HIS A 30 -36.00 3.70 -12.69
N ALA A 31 -35.46 4.83 -13.13
CA ALA A 31 -36.24 5.90 -13.77
C ALA A 31 -36.93 5.43 -15.06
N ALA A 32 -36.24 4.61 -15.87
CA ALA A 32 -36.80 3.97 -17.05
C ALA A 32 -37.96 3.02 -16.70
N ALA A 33 -37.80 2.19 -15.67
CA ALA A 33 -38.83 1.26 -15.23
C ALA A 33 -40.07 1.95 -14.62
N VAL A 34 -39.90 3.09 -13.95
CA VAL A 34 -41.03 3.92 -13.47
C VAL A 34 -41.76 4.55 -14.67
N SER A 35 -41.02 5.18 -15.58
CA SER A 35 -41.57 5.81 -16.79
C SER A 35 -42.33 4.82 -17.69
N ALA A 36 -41.82 3.59 -17.83
CA ALA A 36 -42.46 2.55 -18.61
C ALA A 36 -43.79 2.06 -18.01
N ARG A 37 -43.92 2.07 -16.67
CA ARG A 37 -45.14 1.66 -15.94
C ARG A 37 -46.24 2.72 -16.00
N SER A 38 -45.88 4.00 -16.11
CA SER A 38 -46.84 5.12 -16.10
C SER A 38 -47.31 5.56 -17.49
N GLY A 39 -46.67 5.11 -18.58
CA GLY A 39 -46.98 5.56 -19.94
C GLY A 39 -47.70 4.52 -20.80
N SER A 40 -48.78 4.92 -21.49
CA SER A 40 -49.46 4.11 -22.52
C SER A 40 -49.05 4.60 -23.93
N GLY A 41 -47.93 4.13 -24.48
CA GLY A 41 -47.47 4.56 -25.81
C GLY A 41 -46.30 3.76 -26.40
N ARG A 42 -45.96 4.01 -27.66
CA ARG A 42 -44.85 3.32 -28.35
C ARG A 42 -43.49 3.60 -27.69
N ALA A 43 -43.32 4.79 -27.11
CA ALA A 43 -42.15 5.17 -26.32
C ALA A 43 -42.02 4.39 -25.00
N SER A 44 -43.12 4.07 -24.31
CA SER A 44 -43.07 3.28 -23.07
C SER A 44 -42.71 1.82 -23.33
N ARG A 45 -43.12 1.24 -24.48
CA ARG A 45 -42.62 -0.07 -24.93
C ARG A 45 -41.13 -0.08 -25.24
N ALA A 46 -40.60 0.95 -25.91
CA ALA A 46 -39.18 1.05 -26.22
C ALA A 46 -38.32 1.14 -24.95
N ILE A 47 -38.77 1.91 -23.95
CA ILE A 47 -38.12 2.04 -22.65
C ILE A 47 -38.20 0.72 -21.85
N GLY A 48 -39.28 -0.04 -22.01
CA GLY A 48 -39.46 -1.35 -21.36
C GLY A 48 -38.39 -2.39 -21.70
N TRP A 49 -37.76 -2.31 -22.87
CA TRP A 49 -36.68 -3.23 -23.28
C TRP A 49 -35.29 -2.83 -22.76
N ILE A 50 -35.11 -1.61 -22.26
CA ILE A 50 -33.81 -1.11 -21.79
C ILE A 50 -33.36 -1.90 -20.55
N ALA A 51 -34.28 -2.16 -19.62
CA ALA A 51 -33.98 -2.92 -18.41
C ALA A 51 -33.48 -4.35 -18.67
N PRO A 52 -34.19 -5.20 -19.44
CA PRO A 52 -33.70 -6.54 -19.75
C PRO A 52 -32.41 -6.51 -20.59
N LEU A 53 -32.28 -5.57 -21.54
CA LEU A 53 -31.04 -5.43 -22.31
C LEU A 53 -29.84 -5.08 -21.41
N ALA A 54 -30.01 -4.16 -20.46
CA ALA A 54 -28.96 -3.79 -19.52
C ALA A 54 -28.56 -4.97 -18.60
N VAL A 55 -29.52 -5.79 -18.17
CA VAL A 55 -29.25 -7.03 -17.43
C VAL A 55 -28.44 -8.01 -18.29
N VAL A 56 -28.82 -8.22 -19.54
CA VAL A 56 -28.08 -9.09 -20.47
C VAL A 56 -26.66 -8.59 -20.68
N LEU A 57 -26.47 -7.28 -20.90
CA LEU A 57 -25.15 -6.67 -21.05
C LEU A 57 -24.32 -6.80 -19.78
N ALA A 58 -24.91 -6.63 -18.59
CA ALA A 58 -24.21 -6.82 -17.33
C ALA A 58 -23.77 -8.29 -17.14
N VAL A 59 -24.66 -9.25 -17.42
CA VAL A 59 -24.33 -10.69 -17.37
C VAL A 59 -23.23 -11.02 -18.37
N ALA A 60 -23.31 -10.53 -19.61
CA ALA A 60 -22.29 -10.71 -20.62
C ALA A 60 -20.95 -10.10 -20.15
N GLN A 61 -20.97 -8.90 -19.57
CA GLN A 61 -19.77 -8.26 -19.03
C GLN A 61 -19.15 -9.09 -17.90
N PHE A 62 -19.94 -9.58 -16.94
CA PHE A 62 -19.46 -10.48 -15.89
C PHE A 62 -18.92 -11.80 -16.45
N ALA A 63 -19.57 -12.37 -17.47
CA ALA A 63 -19.10 -13.57 -18.14
C ALA A 63 -17.79 -13.35 -18.90
N THR A 64 -17.53 -12.14 -19.42
CA THR A 64 -16.23 -11.79 -20.03
C THR A 64 -15.15 -11.41 -19.01
N LEU A 65 -15.53 -11.04 -17.78
CA LEU A 65 -14.65 -10.76 -16.66
C LEU A 65 -14.24 -12.04 -15.90
N THR A 66 -14.27 -13.21 -16.56
CA THR A 66 -13.72 -14.44 -16.00
C THR A 66 -12.23 -14.28 -15.76
N TYR A 67 -11.86 -13.90 -14.55
CA TYR A 67 -10.52 -14.05 -14.02
C TYR A 67 -10.53 -15.19 -13.00
N ASP A 68 -9.39 -15.84 -12.82
CA ASP A 68 -9.23 -16.87 -11.79
C ASP A 68 -9.05 -16.21 -10.42
N PRO A 69 -10.03 -16.27 -9.50
CA PRO A 69 -9.89 -15.68 -8.17
C PRO A 69 -8.81 -16.40 -7.34
N SER A 70 -8.46 -17.64 -7.68
CA SER A 70 -7.41 -18.38 -6.97
C SER A 70 -6.03 -17.76 -7.17
N ALA A 71 -5.80 -17.04 -8.27
CA ALA A 71 -4.58 -16.27 -8.50
C ALA A 71 -4.40 -15.10 -7.51
N GLN A 72 -5.48 -14.70 -6.80
CA GLN A 72 -5.47 -13.68 -5.75
C GLN A 72 -5.32 -14.26 -4.34
N ILE A 73 -5.17 -15.57 -4.22
CA ILE A 73 -4.99 -16.25 -2.94
C ILE A 73 -3.49 -16.50 -2.72
N PRO A 74 -2.89 -16.03 -1.60
CA PRO A 74 -1.49 -16.28 -1.33
C PRO A 74 -1.18 -17.77 -1.21
N THR A 75 -0.08 -18.19 -1.83
CA THR A 75 0.44 -19.55 -1.73
C THR A 75 0.96 -19.86 -0.33
N ALA A 76 1.06 -21.15 0.02
CA ALA A 76 1.67 -21.58 1.28
C ALA A 76 3.13 -21.08 1.44
N ALA A 77 3.86 -20.92 0.34
CA ALA A 77 5.21 -20.35 0.36
C ALA A 77 5.20 -18.87 0.77
N GLN A 78 4.28 -18.08 0.22
CA GLN A 78 4.09 -16.67 0.59
C GLN A 78 3.68 -16.51 2.06
N HIS A 79 2.77 -17.36 2.55
CA HIS A 79 2.41 -17.38 3.98
C HIS A 79 3.62 -17.66 4.88
N ARG A 80 4.47 -18.64 4.53
CA ARG A 80 5.69 -18.93 5.29
C ARG A 80 6.69 -17.77 5.27
N THR A 81 6.83 -17.07 4.14
CA THR A 81 7.68 -15.89 4.04
C THR A 81 7.15 -14.75 4.91
N ALA A 82 5.84 -14.46 4.85
CA ALA A 82 5.22 -13.43 5.68
C ALA A 82 5.34 -13.74 7.18
N ALA A 83 5.16 -15.02 7.58
CA ALA A 83 5.35 -15.45 8.96
C ALA A 83 6.81 -15.24 9.43
N ARG A 84 7.80 -15.59 8.61
CA ARG A 84 9.22 -15.34 8.91
C ARG A 84 9.52 -13.85 9.05
N MET A 85 9.00 -13.02 8.14
CA MET A 85 9.14 -11.57 8.23
C MET A 85 8.58 -11.05 9.56
N LEU A 86 7.39 -11.49 9.99
CA LEU A 86 6.79 -11.09 11.27
C LEU A 86 7.63 -11.53 12.47
N VAL A 87 8.19 -12.74 12.45
CA VAL A 87 9.11 -13.23 13.50
C VAL A 87 10.36 -12.36 13.56
N ALA A 88 10.99 -12.08 12.41
CA ALA A 88 12.17 -11.22 12.36
C ALA A 88 11.85 -9.80 12.83
N LEU A 89 10.73 -9.23 12.40
CA LEU A 89 10.28 -7.90 12.83
C LEU A 89 10.04 -7.88 14.35
N ARG A 90 9.33 -8.88 14.89
CA ARG A 90 9.07 -9.02 16.34
C ARG A 90 10.36 -9.08 17.15
N SER A 91 11.38 -9.77 16.63
CA SER A 91 12.68 -9.95 17.30
C SER A 91 13.49 -8.67 17.45
N LEU A 92 13.21 -7.61 16.68
CA LEU A 92 13.94 -6.35 16.76
C LEU A 92 13.69 -5.67 18.13
N PRO A 93 14.69 -5.54 19.01
CA PRO A 93 14.52 -4.94 20.33
C PRO A 93 14.36 -3.42 20.24
N GLY A 94 13.63 -2.81 21.17
CA GLY A 94 13.45 -1.35 21.20
C GLY A 94 12.46 -0.82 20.16
N ARG A 95 12.64 0.45 19.78
CA ARG A 95 11.75 1.22 18.90
C ARG A 95 12.07 0.95 17.43
N VAL A 96 11.05 0.55 16.68
CA VAL A 96 11.14 0.26 15.25
C VAL A 96 10.31 1.26 14.46
N TYR A 97 10.90 1.84 13.42
CA TYR A 97 10.20 2.63 12.41
C TYR A 97 10.04 1.82 11.14
N LEU A 98 8.80 1.66 10.69
CA LEU A 98 8.38 0.95 9.47
C LEU A 98 7.20 1.71 8.86
N PRO A 99 7.44 2.80 8.12
CA PRO A 99 6.37 3.64 7.59
C PRO A 99 5.76 3.11 6.30
N GLY A 100 6.45 2.27 5.54
CA GLY A 100 5.87 1.70 4.31
C GLY A 100 4.66 0.79 4.59
N HIS A 101 4.71 0.06 5.71
CA HIS A 101 3.72 -0.97 6.07
C HIS A 101 3.55 -1.03 7.61
N PRO A 102 3.06 0.06 8.25
CA PRO A 102 3.03 0.19 9.71
C PRO A 102 2.16 -0.88 10.39
N GLU A 103 1.18 -1.44 9.69
CA GLU A 103 0.31 -2.51 10.19
C GLU A 103 1.08 -3.78 10.60
N TYR A 104 2.26 -4.03 9.99
CA TYR A 104 3.08 -5.16 10.41
C TYR A 104 3.74 -4.96 11.78
N LEU A 105 3.93 -3.71 12.24
CA LEU A 105 4.43 -3.46 13.59
C LEU A 105 3.42 -3.88 14.63
N GLU A 106 2.15 -3.52 14.45
CA GLU A 106 1.07 -3.92 15.36
C GLU A 106 0.94 -5.44 15.42
N ARG A 107 0.97 -6.10 14.25
CA ARG A 107 0.97 -7.58 14.16
C ARG A 107 2.20 -8.22 14.79
N ALA A 108 3.34 -7.53 14.83
CA ALA A 108 4.55 -7.95 15.52
C ALA A 108 4.56 -7.60 17.01
N GLY A 109 3.48 -7.01 17.54
CA GLY A 109 3.37 -6.58 18.94
C GLY A 109 4.20 -5.35 19.28
N LYS A 110 4.43 -4.46 18.30
CA LYS A 110 5.17 -3.20 18.44
C LYS A 110 4.25 -2.00 18.25
N THR A 111 4.68 -0.84 18.74
CA THR A 111 3.98 0.42 18.50
C THR A 111 3.98 0.75 17.01
N GLY A 112 2.79 0.96 16.43
CA GLY A 112 2.63 1.43 15.05
C GLY A 112 3.21 2.83 14.83
N ASN A 113 3.38 3.21 13.56
CA ASN A 113 3.79 4.56 13.17
C ASN A 113 2.96 5.06 11.98
N VAL A 114 3.18 6.30 11.58
CA VAL A 114 2.45 6.92 10.46
C VAL A 114 2.90 6.31 9.13
N GLN A 115 1.93 5.97 8.28
CA GLN A 115 2.17 5.46 6.94
C GLN A 115 2.91 6.48 6.06
N SER A 116 3.86 6.02 5.25
CA SER A 116 4.70 6.87 4.38
C SER A 116 3.90 7.70 3.39
N SER A 117 2.83 7.14 2.80
CA SER A 117 1.97 7.87 1.87
C SER A 117 1.33 9.10 2.50
N ALA A 118 0.90 9.01 3.76
CA ALA A 118 0.37 10.15 4.50
C ALA A 118 1.43 11.23 4.74
N LEU A 119 2.69 10.83 5.02
CA LEU A 119 3.80 11.76 5.14
C LEU A 119 4.08 12.45 3.80
N GLU A 120 4.15 11.67 2.72
CA GLU A 120 4.36 12.19 1.36
C GLU A 120 3.25 13.15 0.93
N ASP A 121 1.99 12.87 1.25
CA ASP A 121 0.86 13.75 0.94
C ASP A 121 0.99 15.10 1.64
N VAL A 122 1.35 15.12 2.93
CA VAL A 122 1.57 16.36 3.68
C VAL A 122 2.78 17.13 3.16
N ILE A 123 3.88 16.43 2.89
CA ILE A 123 5.12 17.03 2.34
C ILE A 123 4.83 17.65 0.97
N ARG A 124 4.16 16.91 0.09
CA ARG A 124 3.82 17.31 -1.27
C ARG A 124 2.80 18.43 -1.32
N ALA A 125 1.76 18.39 -0.49
CA ALA A 125 0.73 19.42 -0.47
C ALA A 125 1.29 20.78 0.01
N GLY A 126 2.24 20.75 0.96
CA GLY A 126 3.00 21.95 1.35
C GLY A 126 2.16 23.10 1.91
N ILE A 127 0.92 22.84 2.34
CA ILE A 127 -0.02 23.88 2.79
C ILE A 127 0.57 24.61 4.01
N ARG A 128 0.71 25.94 3.90
CA ARG A 128 1.23 26.82 4.97
C ARG A 128 2.57 26.34 5.56
N ASP A 129 3.50 25.92 4.69
CA ASP A 129 4.84 25.40 5.05
C ASP A 129 4.85 24.11 5.90
N THR A 130 3.71 23.45 6.09
CA THR A 130 3.60 22.22 6.90
C THR A 130 4.51 21.12 6.36
N GLY A 131 4.61 20.97 5.04
CA GLY A 131 5.47 19.98 4.41
C GLY A 131 6.96 20.15 4.76
N LYS A 132 7.49 21.37 4.62
CA LYS A 132 8.88 21.69 4.98
C LYS A 132 9.14 21.51 6.47
N ARG A 133 8.16 21.84 7.32
CA ARG A 133 8.26 21.62 8.77
C ARG A 133 8.35 20.14 9.08
N LEU A 134 7.46 19.32 8.50
CA LEU A 134 7.45 17.87 8.69
C LEU A 134 8.75 17.22 8.18
N GLU A 135 9.26 17.66 7.03
CA GLU A 135 10.55 17.18 6.50
C GLU A 135 11.72 17.48 7.45
N ARG A 136 11.75 18.68 8.04
CA ARG A 136 12.75 19.04 9.07
C ARG A 136 12.60 18.19 10.33
N GLU A 137 11.38 18.01 10.83
CA GLU A 137 11.11 17.18 12.01
C GLU A 137 11.53 15.72 11.79
N LEU A 138 11.24 15.16 10.61
CA LEU A 138 11.66 13.81 10.22
C LEU A 138 13.18 13.71 10.08
N THR A 139 13.82 14.70 9.45
CA THR A 139 15.28 14.78 9.34
C THR A 139 15.94 14.83 10.71
N GLN A 140 15.41 15.65 11.63
CA GLN A 140 15.90 15.75 13.00
C GLN A 140 15.67 14.45 13.80
N ALA A 141 14.52 13.79 13.62
CA ALA A 141 14.23 12.51 14.27
C ALA A 141 15.20 11.40 13.82
N VAL A 142 15.55 11.35 12.53
CA VAL A 142 16.57 10.43 12.03
C VAL A 142 17.95 10.82 12.58
N ALA A 143 18.36 12.08 12.47
CA ALA A 143 19.67 12.54 12.92
C ALA A 143 19.91 12.36 14.44
N SER A 144 18.85 12.46 15.25
CA SER A 144 18.90 12.23 16.70
C SER A 144 18.84 10.75 17.10
N GLY A 145 18.76 9.83 16.13
CA GLY A 145 18.67 8.40 16.45
C GLY A 145 17.38 8.02 17.17
N ARG A 146 16.27 8.71 16.88
CA ARG A 146 14.97 8.50 17.58
C ARG A 146 14.50 7.05 17.56
N TRP A 147 14.89 6.27 16.56
CA TRP A 147 14.54 4.85 16.48
C TRP A 147 15.80 4.00 16.64
N ASP A 148 15.63 2.80 17.19
CA ASP A 148 16.72 1.83 17.26
C ASP A 148 16.87 1.13 15.90
N TRP A 149 15.73 0.90 15.24
CA TRP A 149 15.66 0.25 13.93
C TRP A 149 14.80 1.04 12.94
N ILE A 150 15.24 1.10 11.69
CA ILE A 150 14.45 1.58 10.56
C ILE A 150 14.32 0.43 9.56
N VAL A 151 13.10 0.03 9.24
CA VAL A 151 12.78 -1.04 8.28
C VAL A 151 12.10 -0.43 7.08
N VAL A 152 12.59 -0.79 5.90
CA VAL A 152 12.19 -0.18 4.64
C VAL A 152 12.10 -1.23 3.53
N ASP A 153 11.29 -0.99 2.50
CA ASP A 153 11.06 -1.96 1.41
C ASP A 153 12.28 -2.16 0.51
N SER A 154 12.95 -1.07 0.14
CA SER A 154 14.24 -1.05 -0.56
C SER A 154 14.98 0.28 -0.36
N ALA A 155 16.29 0.23 -0.09
CA ALA A 155 17.11 1.42 0.16
C ALA A 155 17.06 2.54 -0.92
N PRO A 156 17.01 2.26 -2.24
CA PRO A 156 17.01 3.32 -3.26
C PRO A 156 15.64 3.99 -3.48
N THR A 157 14.56 3.52 -2.85
CA THR A 157 13.18 3.89 -3.21
C THR A 157 12.55 4.93 -2.28
N PHE A 158 13.22 5.30 -1.17
CA PHE A 158 12.58 6.14 -0.16
C PHE A 158 12.88 7.62 -0.31
N SER A 159 11.93 8.29 -0.95
CA SER A 159 11.86 9.76 -1.09
C SER A 159 11.68 10.50 0.24
N TYR A 160 11.06 9.88 1.25
CA TYR A 160 10.72 10.53 2.51
C TYR A 160 11.80 10.41 3.60
N LEU A 161 12.73 9.46 3.51
CA LEU A 161 13.86 9.41 4.45
C LEU A 161 14.93 10.41 4.03
N PRO A 162 15.59 11.10 4.97
CA PRO A 162 16.64 12.04 4.62
C PRO A 162 17.81 11.31 3.97
N ARG A 163 18.44 11.94 2.98
CA ARG A 163 19.62 11.40 2.28
C ARG A 163 20.79 11.10 3.22
N SER A 164 20.80 11.71 4.41
CA SER A 164 21.79 11.52 5.47
C SER A 164 21.49 10.35 6.42
N LEU A 165 20.55 9.45 6.06
CA LEU A 165 20.21 8.26 6.85
C LEU A 165 21.46 7.46 7.26
N ASP A 166 22.37 7.27 6.31
CA ASP A 166 23.63 6.52 6.45
C ASP A 166 24.61 7.09 7.48
N ARG A 167 24.47 8.38 7.83
CA ARG A 167 25.25 9.02 8.89
C ARG A 167 24.88 8.53 10.28
N THR A 168 23.60 8.21 10.51
CA THR A 168 23.09 7.82 11.83
C THR A 168 22.74 6.34 11.91
N TYR A 169 22.39 5.72 10.78
CA TYR A 169 22.02 4.33 10.69
C TYR A 169 22.92 3.59 9.69
N VAL A 170 23.02 2.28 9.87
CA VAL A 170 23.76 1.38 8.97
C VAL A 170 22.84 0.22 8.58
N ALA A 171 22.84 -0.13 7.30
CA ALA A 171 22.11 -1.31 6.83
C ALA A 171 22.80 -2.57 7.37
N VAL A 172 22.06 -3.41 8.09
CA VAL A 172 22.61 -4.60 8.77
C VAL A 172 22.09 -5.92 8.21
N GLY A 173 20.99 -5.90 7.46
CA GLY A 173 20.38 -7.12 6.97
C GLY A 173 19.02 -6.91 6.31
N THR A 174 18.32 -8.02 6.13
CA THR A 174 16.95 -8.08 5.62
C THR A 174 16.08 -8.96 6.53
N LEU A 175 14.77 -8.69 6.58
CA LEU A 175 13.82 -9.48 7.38
C LEU A 175 13.61 -10.90 6.84
N VAL A 176 13.75 -11.07 5.54
CA VAL A 176 13.67 -12.36 4.82
C VAL A 176 14.65 -12.32 3.65
N PRO A 177 15.04 -13.47 3.05
CA PRO A 177 15.94 -13.47 1.91
C PRO A 177 15.45 -12.55 0.79
N ALA A 178 16.31 -11.66 0.28
CA ALA A 178 15.95 -10.63 -0.70
C ALA A 178 15.33 -11.17 -2.02
N ARG A 179 15.59 -12.43 -2.35
CA ARG A 179 14.96 -13.14 -3.48
C ARG A 179 13.47 -13.47 -3.27
N HIS A 180 12.97 -13.36 -2.03
CA HIS A 180 11.60 -13.68 -1.65
C HIS A 180 11.02 -12.61 -0.71
N PRO A 181 10.89 -11.34 -1.15
CA PRO A 181 10.24 -10.32 -0.34
C PRO A 181 8.74 -10.64 -0.20
N PRO A 182 8.12 -10.34 0.96
CA PRO A 182 6.69 -10.51 1.16
C PRO A 182 5.98 -9.35 0.46
N ARG A 183 5.63 -9.55 -0.82
CA ARG A 183 4.92 -8.56 -1.63
C ARG A 183 3.43 -8.84 -1.63
N PRO A 184 2.59 -7.80 -1.72
CA PRO A 184 1.18 -8.00 -1.99
C PRO A 184 0.98 -8.61 -3.38
N LEU A 185 -0.14 -9.31 -3.57
CA LEU A 185 -0.54 -9.85 -4.87
C LEU A 185 -1.10 -8.77 -5.80
N THR A 186 -1.56 -7.66 -5.23
CA THR A 186 -2.15 -6.51 -5.94
C THR A 186 -1.60 -5.19 -5.41
N GLY A 187 -1.71 -4.13 -6.21
CA GLY A 187 -1.20 -2.81 -5.86
C GLY A 187 0.32 -2.67 -6.04
N THR A 188 0.93 -1.79 -5.24
CA THR A 188 2.37 -1.53 -5.27
C THR A 188 3.14 -2.77 -4.82
N LEU A 189 4.01 -3.32 -5.68
CA LEU A 189 4.77 -4.55 -5.41
C LEU A 189 5.96 -4.33 -4.46
N THR A 190 5.71 -3.73 -3.30
CA THR A 190 6.70 -3.45 -2.26
C THR A 190 6.35 -4.17 -0.96
N GLY A 191 7.32 -4.30 -0.06
CA GLY A 191 7.11 -4.99 1.22
C GLY A 191 8.33 -4.83 2.13
N PRO A 192 8.17 -4.92 3.46
CA PRO A 192 9.25 -4.68 4.41
C PRO A 192 10.42 -5.63 4.18
N LEU A 193 11.62 -5.09 3.96
CA LEU A 193 12.77 -5.92 3.62
C LEU A 193 14.05 -5.48 4.32
N THR A 194 14.62 -4.34 3.95
CA THR A 194 15.93 -3.87 4.44
C THR A 194 15.82 -3.32 5.84
N VAL A 195 16.73 -3.75 6.71
CA VAL A 195 16.83 -3.34 8.11
C VAL A 195 18.07 -2.48 8.32
N TRP A 196 17.85 -1.30 8.89
CA TRP A 196 18.87 -0.34 9.28
C TRP A 196 18.90 -0.23 10.81
N ALA A 197 20.09 -0.32 11.39
CA ALA A 197 20.34 -0.19 12.82
C ALA A 197 20.96 1.18 13.13
N ARG A 198 20.60 1.80 14.26
CA ARG A 198 21.28 3.00 14.74
C ARG A 198 22.76 2.69 14.99
N ARG A 199 23.66 3.56 14.56
CA ARG A 199 25.12 3.39 14.74
C ARG A 199 25.54 3.59 16.20
N ASP A 200 25.05 4.67 16.82
CA ASP A 200 25.45 5.06 18.16
C ASP A 200 24.28 5.75 18.93
N PRO A 201 23.93 5.29 20.15
CA PRO A 201 24.31 3.97 20.68
C PRO A 201 23.66 2.87 19.82
N PRO A 202 24.31 1.70 19.65
CA PRO A 202 23.73 0.59 18.92
C PRO A 202 22.40 0.16 19.56
N PRO A 203 21.52 -0.53 18.82
CA PRO A 203 20.27 -1.03 19.37
C PRO A 203 20.52 -1.94 20.59
N PRO A 204 19.64 -1.86 21.61
CA PRO A 204 19.76 -2.72 22.79
C PRO A 204 19.71 -4.18 22.38
N GLY A 205 20.49 -5.08 23.00
CA GLY A 205 20.46 -6.51 22.67
C GLY A 205 21.12 -6.92 21.34
N GLY A 206 21.70 -5.98 20.59
CA GLY A 206 22.46 -6.26 19.38
C GLY A 206 21.61 -6.71 18.18
N GLN A 207 22.28 -7.24 17.15
CA GLN A 207 21.62 -7.68 15.92
C GLN A 207 20.94 -9.04 16.10
N PRO A 208 19.62 -9.18 15.85
CA PRO A 208 18.94 -10.46 16.00
C PRO A 208 19.41 -11.49 14.94
N ALA A 209 19.56 -12.75 15.37
CA ALA A 209 19.94 -13.87 14.49
C ALA A 209 18.91 -14.19 13.41
N THR A 210 17.68 -13.68 13.53
CA THR A 210 16.62 -13.84 12.53
C THR A 210 16.83 -12.96 11.30
N LEU A 211 17.71 -11.97 11.36
CA LEU A 211 18.02 -11.13 10.20
C LEU A 211 18.90 -11.90 9.22
N VAL A 212 18.55 -11.79 7.94
CA VAL A 212 19.36 -12.34 6.86
C VAL A 212 20.44 -11.31 6.50
N PRO A 213 21.73 -11.66 6.54
CA PRO A 213 22.80 -10.75 6.17
C PRO A 213 22.63 -10.19 4.76
N LEU A 214 23.05 -8.94 4.54
CA LEU A 214 23.12 -8.38 3.20
C LEU A 214 24.12 -9.16 2.35
N ALA A 215 23.78 -9.42 1.09
CA ALA A 215 24.73 -10.03 0.16
C ALA A 215 25.96 -9.11 -0.03
N PRO A 216 27.17 -9.68 -0.21
CA PRO A 216 28.35 -8.89 -0.56
C PRO A 216 28.07 -8.06 -1.82
N GLY A 217 28.25 -6.74 -1.75
CA GLY A 217 28.04 -5.81 -2.87
C GLY A 217 26.67 -5.09 -2.93
N ALA A 218 25.77 -5.33 -1.96
CA ALA A 218 24.45 -4.67 -1.92
C ALA A 218 24.43 -3.28 -1.22
N ARG A 219 25.56 -2.54 -1.23
CA ARG A 219 25.69 -1.22 -0.58
C ARG A 219 25.47 -0.08 -1.55
#